data_AF-A0A6S7KID8-F1
#
_entry.id   AF-A0A6S7KID8-F1
#
_cell.length_a   1.000
_cell.length_b   1.000
_cell.length_c   1.000
_cell.angle_alpha   90.00
_cell.angle_beta   90.00
_cell.angle_gamma   90.00
#
_symmetry.space_group_name_H-M   'P 1'
#
loop_
_entity.id
_entity.type
_entity.pdbx_description
1 polymer ?
#
loop_
_entity_poly.entity_id
_entity_poly.type
_entity_poly.pdbx_seq_one_letter_code
_entity_poly.pdbx_strand_id
1 'polypeptide(L)'
;MANEEAKLDTKLTQLRLTAQRTGKILDAGKRETIERHLKALQTTISETDQCKRTVEAEKIGKKEDLAEISDWNTEIEAKIGEAEDEVNRLQQWLDSKKMEEENYAREEQLKFEVKLGETKLQMQAKIQDANPGGHNTSKTETGEGMK
;
A
#
# COMPACT_ATOMS: atom_id res chain seq x y z
N MET A 1 44.28 7.78 1.66
CA MET A 1 43.23 7.10 2.41
C MET A 1 42.06 8.06 2.46
N ALA A 2 40.91 7.73 1.87
CA ALA A 2 39.75 8.61 1.97
C ALA A 2 39.31 8.66 3.44
N ASN A 3 39.13 9.87 3.98
CA ASN A 3 38.65 10.05 5.36
C ASN A 3 37.25 9.41 5.46
N GLU A 4 37.06 8.40 6.31
CA GLU A 4 35.76 7.70 6.45
C GLU A 4 34.66 8.68 6.88
N GLU A 5 35.01 9.70 7.67
CA GLU A 5 34.11 10.81 8.00
C GLU A 5 33.63 11.58 6.75
N ALA A 6 34.52 11.84 5.78
CA ALA A 6 34.13 12.52 4.54
C ALA A 6 33.21 11.65 3.67
N LYS A 7 33.35 10.32 3.73
CA LYS A 7 32.41 9.41 3.07
C LYS A 7 31.05 9.44 3.75
N LEU A 8 31.01 9.44 5.08
CA LEU A 8 29.78 9.58 5.84
C LEU A 8 29.08 10.91 5.52
N ASP A 9 29.80 12.03 5.50
CA ASP A 9 29.24 13.34 5.12
C ASP A 9 28.65 13.34 3.72
N THR A 10 29.34 12.69 2.78
CA THR A 10 28.84 12.50 1.41
C THR A 10 27.55 11.70 1.41
N LYS A 11 27.46 10.63 2.20
CA LYS A 11 26.27 9.77 2.31
C LYS A 11 25.12 10.49 3.01
N LEU A 12 25.37 11.24 4.07
CA LEU A 12 24.37 12.08 4.72
C LEU A 12 23.81 13.15 3.76
N THR A 13 24.66 13.73 2.92
CA THR A 13 24.23 14.66 1.86
C THR A 13 23.36 13.96 0.83
N GLN A 14 23.75 12.76 0.37
CA GLN A 14 22.95 11.95 -0.56
C GLN A 14 21.59 11.57 0.06
N LEU A 15 21.58 11.18 1.33
CA LEU A 15 20.39 10.81 2.07
C LEU A 15 19.41 11.98 2.15
N ARG A 16 19.89 13.15 2.60
CA ARG A 16 19.10 14.38 2.67
C ARG A 16 18.51 14.76 1.31
N LEU A 17 19.32 14.77 0.25
CA LEU A 17 18.85 15.13 -1.09
C LEU A 17 17.81 14.14 -1.63
N THR A 18 17.94 12.86 -1.29
CA THR A 18 17.00 11.82 -1.72
C THR A 18 15.69 11.94 -0.94
N ALA A 19 15.74 12.13 0.38
CA ALA A 19 14.56 12.37 1.22
C ALA A 19 13.78 13.62 0.79
N GLN A 20 14.47 14.74 0.51
CA GLN A 20 13.82 15.98 0.04
C GLN A 20 13.08 15.83 -1.30
N ARG A 21 13.43 14.83 -2.12
CA ARG A 21 12.74 14.55 -3.40
C ARG A 21 11.46 13.75 -3.22
N THR A 22 11.24 13.12 -2.06
CA THR A 22 10.10 12.24 -1.80
C THR A 22 8.76 12.93 -2.06
N GLY A 23 8.57 14.17 -1.56
CA GLY A 23 7.34 14.92 -1.79
C GLY A 23 6.99 15.07 -3.28
N LYS A 24 7.94 15.53 -4.10
CA LYS A 24 7.74 15.71 -5.55
C LYS A 24 7.44 14.39 -6.27
N ILE A 25 8.00 13.28 -5.79
CA ILE A 25 7.81 11.95 -6.37
C ILE A 25 6.42 11.41 -6.02
N LEU A 26 5.95 11.64 -4.80
CA LEU A 26 4.58 11.34 -4.38
C LEU A 26 3.56 12.15 -5.18
N ASP A 27 3.80 13.45 -5.38
CA ASP A 27 2.93 14.32 -6.16
C ASP A 27 2.78 13.87 -7.62
N ALA A 28 3.82 13.26 -8.20
CA ALA A 28 3.76 12.71 -9.55
C ALA A 28 2.84 11.46 -9.64
N GLY A 29 2.58 10.78 -8.53
CA GLY A 29 1.62 9.67 -8.41
C GLY A 29 1.94 8.42 -9.25
N LYS A 30 3.14 8.30 -9.80
CA LYS A 30 3.54 7.17 -10.65
C LYS A 30 4.08 6.03 -9.79
N ARG A 31 3.29 4.97 -9.64
CA ARG A 31 3.60 3.78 -8.82
C ARG A 31 5.04 3.28 -9.01
N GLU A 32 5.45 2.99 -10.23
CA GLU A 32 6.80 2.48 -10.53
C GLU A 32 7.92 3.45 -10.11
N THR A 33 7.68 4.76 -10.25
CA THR A 33 8.65 5.79 -9.86
C THR A 33 8.78 5.85 -8.35
N ILE A 34 7.67 5.74 -7.64
CA ILE A 34 7.60 5.70 -6.17
C ILE A 34 8.28 4.44 -5.64
N GLU A 35 8.03 3.27 -6.22
CA GLU A 35 8.69 2.00 -5.84
C GLU A 35 10.21 2.06 -6.06
N ARG A 36 10.66 2.62 -7.19
CA ARG A 36 12.10 2.81 -7.44
C ARG A 36 12.73 3.79 -6.45
N HIS A 37 12.04 4.88 -6.12
CA HIS A 37 12.52 5.86 -5.16
C HIS A 37 12.59 5.28 -3.74
N LEU A 38 11.58 4.52 -3.33
CA LEU A 38 11.58 3.77 -2.06
C LEU A 38 12.83 2.90 -1.91
N LYS A 39 13.12 2.07 -2.93
CA LYS A 39 14.32 1.20 -2.93
C LYS A 39 15.62 1.99 -2.87
N ALA A 40 15.70 3.11 -3.60
CA ALA A 40 16.88 3.98 -3.61
C ALA A 40 17.11 4.63 -2.23
N LEU A 41 16.04 5.09 -1.57
CA LEU A 41 16.12 5.69 -0.24
C LEU A 41 16.53 4.66 0.81
N GLN A 42 15.92 3.46 0.81
CA GLN A 42 16.31 2.33 1.69
C GLN A 42 17.78 1.93 1.51
N THR A 43 18.26 1.90 0.27
CA THR A 43 19.67 1.60 -0.04
C THR A 43 20.58 2.70 0.52
N THR A 44 20.22 3.97 0.32
CA THR A 44 21.00 5.11 0.81
C THR A 44 21.05 5.14 2.34
N ILE A 45 19.94 4.82 3.03
CA ILE A 45 19.89 4.65 4.49
C ILE A 45 20.88 3.57 4.92
N SER A 46 20.79 2.38 4.32
CA SER A 46 21.66 1.23 4.66
C SER A 46 23.14 1.54 4.47
N GLU A 47 23.49 2.22 3.37
CA GLU A 47 24.87 2.64 3.09
C GLU A 47 25.35 3.72 4.07
N THR A 48 24.47 4.65 4.47
CA THR A 48 24.78 5.69 5.46
C THR A 48 25.05 5.08 6.82
N ASP A 49 24.20 4.14 7.26
CA ASP A 49 24.36 3.44 8.53
C ASP A 49 25.63 2.58 8.54
N GLN A 50 25.98 1.94 7.42
CA GLN A 50 27.25 1.23 7.30
C GLN A 50 28.45 2.19 7.42
N CYS A 51 28.40 3.38 6.81
CA CYS A 51 29.46 4.39 6.95
C CYS A 51 29.57 4.90 8.39
N LYS A 52 28.43 5.12 9.06
CA LYS A 52 28.37 5.51 10.47
C LYS A 52 29.11 4.48 11.33
N ARG A 53 28.78 3.20 11.20
CA ARG A 53 29.43 2.10 11.94
C ARG A 53 30.94 2.03 11.70
N THR A 54 31.38 2.31 10.47
CA THR A 54 32.82 2.37 10.15
C THR A 54 33.50 3.55 10.86
N VAL A 55 32.93 4.74 10.82
CA VAL A 55 33.48 5.93 11.51
C VAL A 55 33.49 5.72 13.02
N GLU A 56 32.41 5.19 13.59
CA GLU A 56 32.32 4.83 15.01
C GLU A 56 33.46 3.90 15.44
N ALA A 57 33.71 2.83 14.67
CA ALA A 57 34.80 1.91 14.93
C ALA A 57 36.18 2.60 14.90
N GLU A 58 36.39 3.56 13.99
CA GLU A 58 37.62 4.36 13.96
C GLU A 58 37.77 5.27 15.19
N LYS A 59 36.69 5.95 15.61
CA LYS A 59 36.68 6.81 16.81
C LYS A 59 36.99 6.01 18.07
N ILE A 60 36.36 4.83 18.22
CA ILE A 60 36.66 3.87 19.30
C ILE A 60 38.12 3.42 19.23
N GLY A 61 38.63 3.07 18.06
CA GLY A 61 40.02 2.66 17.86
C GLY A 61 41.04 3.75 18.22
N LYS A 62 40.69 5.01 18.00
CA LYS A 62 41.46 6.20 18.40
C LYS A 62 41.33 6.54 19.89
N LYS A 63 40.46 5.84 20.63
CA LYS A 63 40.15 6.10 22.04
C LYS A 63 39.61 7.51 22.27
N GLU A 64 38.78 8.00 21.34
CA GLU A 64 37.98 9.20 21.54
C GLU A 64 37.02 9.00 22.73
N ASP A 65 36.53 10.11 23.29
CA ASP A 65 35.65 10.06 24.45
C ASP A 65 34.32 9.36 24.13
N LEU A 66 33.89 8.43 25.00
CA LEU A 66 32.71 7.62 24.76
C LEU A 66 31.40 8.43 24.82
N ALA A 67 31.36 9.51 25.61
CA ALA A 67 30.19 10.38 25.64
C ALA A 67 30.10 11.20 24.35
N GLU A 68 31.23 11.73 23.85
CA GLU A 68 31.28 12.41 22.55
C GLU A 68 30.87 11.49 21.39
N ILE A 69 31.31 10.23 21.39
CA ILE A 69 30.88 9.22 20.40
C ILE A 69 29.37 8.96 20.50
N SER A 70 28.82 8.86 21.71
CA SER A 70 27.39 8.62 21.94
C SER A 70 26.52 9.78 21.44
N ASP A 71 26.92 11.01 21.74
CA ASP A 71 26.20 12.21 21.31
C ASP A 71 26.24 12.33 19.78
N TRP A 72 27.42 12.09 19.18
CA TRP A 72 27.57 12.06 17.72
C TRP A 72 26.70 10.98 17.07
N ASN A 73 26.68 9.75 17.62
CA ASN A 73 25.83 8.67 17.13
C ASN A 73 24.35 9.06 17.14
N THR A 74 23.90 9.71 18.21
CA THR A 74 22.51 10.16 18.37
C THR A 74 22.14 11.20 17.30
N GLU A 75 23.04 12.13 16.98
CA GLU A 75 22.81 13.12 15.92
C GLU A 75 22.68 12.46 14.54
N ILE A 76 23.53 11.46 14.24
CA ILE A 76 23.47 10.74 12.96
C ILE A 76 22.21 9.88 12.87
N GLU A 77 21.83 9.21 13.95
CA GLU A 77 20.59 8.42 14.04
C GLU A 77 19.35 9.28 13.81
N ALA A 78 19.31 10.50 14.34
CA ALA A 78 18.20 11.43 14.07
C ALA A 78 18.06 11.74 12.57
N LYS A 79 19.17 12.00 11.87
CA LYS A 79 19.18 12.26 10.42
C LYS A 79 18.76 11.03 9.60
N ILE A 80 19.13 9.83 10.05
CA ILE A 80 18.67 8.59 9.44
C ILE A 80 17.16 8.40 9.66
N GLY A 81 16.68 8.65 10.88
CA GLY A 81 15.26 8.56 11.24
C GLY A 81 14.37 9.46 10.38
N GLU A 82 14.79 10.70 10.11
CA GLU A 82 14.06 11.59 9.18
C GLU A 82 13.88 10.98 7.78
N ALA A 83 14.87 10.22 7.29
CA ALA A 83 14.76 9.54 6.01
C ALA A 83 13.91 8.26 6.09
N GLU A 84 13.92 7.56 7.22
CA GLU A 84 13.04 6.42 7.49
C GLU A 84 11.56 6.84 7.54
N ASP A 85 11.26 8.03 8.06
CA ASP A 85 9.91 8.59 8.01
C ASP A 85 9.42 8.80 6.57
N GLU A 86 10.29 9.25 5.66
CA GLU A 86 9.96 9.37 4.24
C GLU A 86 9.80 7.99 3.56
N VAL A 87 10.55 6.96 3.99
CA VAL A 87 10.32 5.56 3.58
C VAL A 87 8.92 5.11 4.00
N ASN A 88 8.53 5.37 5.26
CA ASN A 88 7.21 5.03 5.77
C ASN A 88 6.10 5.72 4.97
N ARG A 89 6.29 7.01 4.64
CA ARG A 89 5.34 7.78 3.84
C ARG A 89 5.17 7.21 2.42
N LEU A 90 6.27 6.80 1.76
CA LEU A 90 6.24 6.15 0.45
C LEU A 90 5.49 4.80 0.52
N GLN A 91 5.75 4.00 1.55
CA GLN A 91 5.08 2.71 1.74
C GLN A 91 3.58 2.88 1.97
N GLN A 92 3.17 3.81 2.84
CA GLN A 92 1.76 4.11 3.09
C GLN A 92 1.03 4.53 1.81
N TRP A 93 1.67 5.31 0.94
CA TRP A 93 1.08 5.70 -0.34
C TRP A 93 0.84 4.48 -1.24
N LEU A 94 1.83 3.57 -1.34
CA LEU A 94 1.72 2.35 -2.16
C LEU A 94 0.63 1.41 -1.65
N ASP A 95 0.53 1.26 -0.34
CA ASP A 95 -0.48 0.43 0.31
C ASP A 95 -1.88 1.02 0.13
N SER A 96 -2.02 2.34 0.28
CA SER A 96 -3.27 3.05 0.05
C SER A 96 -3.76 2.89 -1.39
N LYS A 97 -2.85 2.99 -2.37
CA LYS A 97 -3.19 2.79 -3.78
C LYS A 97 -3.62 1.37 -4.10
N LYS A 98 -2.97 0.38 -3.51
CA LYS A 98 -3.38 -1.02 -3.64
C LYS A 98 -4.78 -1.25 -3.07
N MET A 99 -5.07 -0.71 -1.89
CA MET A 99 -6.39 -0.82 -1.26
C MET A 99 -7.49 -0.12 -2.08
N GLU A 100 -7.18 1.02 -2.68
CA GLU A 100 -8.11 1.74 -3.58
C GLU A 100 -8.46 0.91 -4.83
N GLU A 101 -7.46 0.29 -5.47
CA GLU A 101 -7.65 -0.60 -6.62
C GLU A 101 -8.49 -1.84 -6.26
N GLU A 102 -8.22 -2.46 -5.11
CA GLU A 102 -8.97 -3.62 -4.62
C GLU A 102 -10.43 -3.27 -4.28
N ASN A 103 -10.67 -2.12 -3.66
CA ASN A 103 -12.00 -1.64 -3.36
C ASN A 103 -12.79 -1.32 -4.63
N TYR A 104 -12.17 -0.65 -5.61
CA TYR A 104 -12.79 -0.36 -6.90
C TYR A 104 -13.22 -1.65 -7.62
N ALA A 105 -12.33 -2.66 -7.66
CA ALA A 105 -12.66 -3.95 -8.26
C ALA A 105 -13.83 -4.65 -7.56
N ARG A 106 -13.86 -4.59 -6.22
CA ARG A 106 -14.96 -5.15 -5.42
C ARG A 106 -16.29 -4.43 -5.66
N GLU A 107 -16.27 -3.10 -5.74
CA GLU A 107 -17.45 -2.29 -6.03
C GLU A 107 -18.02 -2.61 -7.42
N GLU A 108 -17.18 -2.73 -8.44
CA GLU A 108 -17.62 -3.11 -9.79
C GLU A 108 -18.24 -4.52 -9.82
N GLN A 109 -17.68 -5.47 -9.08
CA GLN A 109 -18.26 -6.80 -8.94
C GLN A 109 -19.65 -6.74 -8.27
N LEU A 110 -19.78 -6.00 -7.17
CA LEU A 110 -21.07 -5.83 -6.48
C LEU A 110 -22.12 -5.18 -7.39
N LYS A 111 -21.76 -4.15 -8.17
CA LYS A 111 -22.68 -3.54 -9.14
C LYS A 111 -23.15 -4.54 -10.18
N PHE A 112 -22.27 -5.40 -10.67
CA PHE A 112 -22.64 -6.45 -11.62
C PHE A 112 -23.60 -7.46 -11.01
N GLU A 113 -23.34 -7.91 -9.77
CA GLU A 113 -24.19 -8.85 -9.05
C GLU A 113 -25.60 -8.28 -8.78
N VAL A 114 -25.67 -7.01 -8.34
CA VAL A 114 -26.95 -6.29 -8.15
C VAL A 114 -27.74 -6.24 -9.46
N LYS A 115 -27.10 -5.80 -10.54
CA LYS A 115 -27.75 -5.71 -11.86
C LYS A 115 -28.22 -7.06 -12.39
N LEU A 116 -27.45 -8.11 -12.15
CA LEU A 116 -27.83 -9.48 -12.50
C LEU A 116 -29.05 -9.93 -11.69
N GLY A 117 -29.08 -9.64 -10.39
CA GLY A 117 -30.22 -9.91 -9.51
C GLY A 117 -31.50 -9.19 -9.97
N GLU A 118 -31.41 -7.89 -10.24
CA GLU A 118 -32.52 -7.08 -10.76
C GLU A 118 -33.05 -7.63 -12.09
N THR A 119 -32.15 -7.99 -13.01
CA THR A 119 -32.52 -8.57 -14.31
C THR A 119 -33.27 -9.89 -14.14
N LYS A 120 -32.80 -10.76 -13.24
CA LYS A 120 -33.48 -12.04 -12.93
C LYS A 120 -34.88 -11.83 -12.39
N LEU A 121 -35.06 -10.88 -11.46
CA LEU A 121 -36.38 -10.53 -10.91
C LEU A 121 -37.33 -10.00 -11.99
N GLN A 122 -36.85 -9.10 -12.86
CA GLN A 122 -37.66 -8.59 -13.98
C GLN A 122 -38.08 -9.68 -14.96
N MET A 123 -37.19 -10.63 -15.27
CA MET A 123 -37.52 -11.79 -16.12
C MET A 123 -38.56 -12.68 -15.45
N GLN A 124 -38.43 -12.95 -14.15
CA GLN A 124 -39.38 -13.75 -13.39
C GLN A 124 -40.77 -13.09 -13.35
N ALA A 125 -40.84 -11.78 -13.12
CA ALA A 125 -42.08 -11.01 -13.17
C ALA A 125 -42.73 -11.08 -14.56
N LYS A 126 -41.95 -10.89 -15.65
CA LYS A 126 -42.46 -11.01 -17.02
C LYS A 126 -42.99 -12.42 -17.33
N ILE A 127 -42.36 -13.47 -16.82
CA ILE A 127 -42.83 -14.86 -17.01
C ILE A 127 -44.14 -15.09 -16.26
N GLN A 128 -44.29 -14.54 -15.04
CA GLN A 128 -45.53 -14.62 -14.27
C GLN A 128 -46.67 -13.85 -14.94
N ASP A 129 -46.40 -12.63 -15.41
CA ASP A 129 -47.39 -11.79 -16.12
C ASP A 129 -47.78 -12.38 -17.50
N ALA A 130 -46.86 -13.05 -18.18
CA ALA A 130 -47.12 -13.71 -19.47
C ALA A 130 -47.82 -15.08 -19.34
N ASN A 131 -47.99 -15.61 -18.12
CA ASN A 131 -48.71 -16.86 -17.86
C ASN A 131 -49.81 -16.70 -16.78
N PRO A 132 -50.90 -15.96 -17.05
CA PRO A 132 -51.99 -15.79 -16.09
C PRO A 132 -52.92 -17.02 -15.97
N GLY A 133 -52.63 -18.15 -16.64
CA GLY A 133 -53.61 -19.22 -16.90
C GLY A 133 -53.30 -20.63 -16.34
N GLY A 134 -52.35 -20.78 -15.41
CA GLY A 134 -51.90 -22.09 -14.91
C GLY A 134 -52.39 -22.50 -13.53
N HIS A 135 -53.54 -22.01 -13.06
CA HIS A 135 -54.19 -22.54 -11.86
C HIS A 135 -55.70 -22.54 -12.08
N ASN A 136 -56.22 -23.62 -12.67
CA ASN A 136 -57.62 -23.96 -12.50
C ASN A 136 -57.73 -25.11 -11.51
N THR A 137 -58.10 -24.75 -10.29
CA THR A 137 -58.64 -25.66 -9.30
C THR A 137 -59.99 -26.16 -9.78
N SER A 138 -60.13 -27.46 -10.03
CA SER A 138 -61.44 -28.10 -10.07
C SER A 138 -61.44 -29.32 -9.15
N LYS A 139 -61.76 -29.07 -7.89
CA LYS A 139 -62.38 -30.03 -6.96
C LYS A 139 -63.85 -29.63 -6.85
N THR A 140 -64.76 -30.55 -7.20
CA THR A 140 -66.10 -30.85 -6.64
C THR A 140 -66.80 -31.74 -7.69
N GLU A 141 -66.87 -33.06 -7.51
CA GLU A 141 -67.82 -33.81 -6.67
C GLU A 141 -69.13 -34.20 -7.38
N THR A 142 -69.38 -35.52 -7.36
CA THR A 142 -70.66 -36.22 -7.18
C THR A 142 -71.67 -36.39 -8.33
N GLY A 143 -72.22 -37.63 -8.40
CA GLY A 143 -73.47 -37.99 -9.08
C GLY A 143 -73.30 -39.10 -10.12
N GLU A 144 -73.26 -40.38 -9.71
CA GLU A 144 -74.39 -41.34 -9.82
C GLU A 144 -74.87 -41.66 -11.25
N GLY A 145 -74.81 -42.95 -11.61
CA GLY A 145 -75.39 -43.46 -12.85
C GLY A 145 -75.22 -44.97 -12.99
N MET A 146 -75.97 -45.72 -12.20
CA MET A 146 -76.20 -47.17 -12.33
C MET A 146 -76.47 -47.59 -13.78
N LYS A 147 -75.82 -48.68 -14.23
CA LYS A 147 -76.47 -49.99 -14.45
C LYS A 147 -75.47 -51.05 -14.87
#